data_AF-T1BLR9-F1
#
_entry.id   AF-T1BLR9-F1
#
_cell.length_a   1.000
_cell.length_b   1.000
_cell.length_c   1.000
_cell.angle_alpha   90.00
_cell.angle_beta   90.00
_cell.angle_gamma   90.00
#
_symmetry.space_group_name_H-M   'P 1'
#
loop_
_entity.id
_entity.type
_entity.pdbx_description
1 polymer ?
#
loop_
_entity_poly.entity_id
_entity_poly.type
_entity_poly.pdbx_seq_one_letter_code
_entity_poly.pdbx_strand_id
1 'polypeptide(L)'
;MVHNGIEYALMQLISESYDLMKRGLGLGNRELEQVYKDWNKEGLTGYLMEITGEIFGRKDPETQKDLIDEIKGAAAQKGTGMWTSESAMELSVPTPTIDVAVAMRNLSVLHDERSIANSNLPVL
;
A
#
# COMPACT_ATOMS: atom_id res chain seq x y z
N MET A 1 -17.51 -8.20 4.85
CA MET A 1 -17.48 -6.86 4.25
C MET A 1 -16.58 -5.95 5.08
N VAL A 2 -16.97 -5.57 6.32
CA VAL A 2 -16.14 -4.70 7.20
C VAL A 2 -14.68 -5.14 7.38
N HIS A 3 -14.40 -6.45 7.56
CA HIS A 3 -13.01 -6.93 7.69
C HIS A 3 -12.13 -6.58 6.48
N ASN A 4 -12.69 -6.60 5.25
CA ASN A 4 -11.96 -6.23 4.04
C ASN A 4 -11.70 -4.72 3.98
N GLY A 5 -12.63 -3.91 4.50
CA GLY A 5 -12.41 -2.48 4.66
C GLY A 5 -11.24 -2.19 5.61
N ILE A 6 -11.21 -2.86 6.76
CA ILE A 6 -10.10 -2.77 7.73
C ILE A 6 -8.79 -3.25 7.09
N GLU A 7 -8.80 -4.36 6.36
CA GLU A 7 -7.62 -4.87 5.64
C GLU A 7 -7.10 -3.84 4.62
N TYR A 8 -7.99 -3.20 3.86
CA TYR A 8 -7.60 -2.16 2.89
C TYR A 8 -6.92 -0.98 3.58
N ALA A 9 -7.49 -0.52 4.69
CA ALA A 9 -6.91 0.55 5.50
C ALA A 9 -5.51 0.19 6.01
N LEU A 10 -5.33 -1.01 6.57
CA LEU A 10 -4.03 -1.45 7.07
C LEU A 10 -2.98 -1.59 5.96
N MET A 11 -3.35 -2.19 4.82
CA MET A 11 -2.46 -2.29 3.67
C MET A 11 -2.06 -0.91 3.12
N GLN A 12 -2.98 0.05 3.14
CA GLN A 12 -2.71 1.42 2.70
C GLN A 12 -1.77 2.14 3.68
N LEU A 13 -1.96 2.00 5.00
CA LEU A 13 -1.04 2.57 5.99
C LEU A 13 0.37 1.97 5.88
N ILE A 14 0.47 0.66 5.65
CA ILE A 14 1.74 -0.04 5.41
C ILE A 14 2.42 0.47 4.13
N SER A 15 1.65 0.70 3.06
CA SER A 15 2.22 1.21 1.81
C SER A 15 2.69 2.67 1.94
N GLU A 16 1.99 3.50 2.72
CA GLU A 16 2.41 4.87 3.03
C GLU A 16 3.67 4.92 3.87
N SER A 17 3.80 4.05 4.89
CA SER A 17 5.05 3.99 5.67
C SER A 17 6.23 3.50 4.81
N TYR A 18 5.99 2.54 3.91
CA TYR A 18 6.99 2.09 2.95
C TYR A 18 7.44 3.24 2.07
N ASP A 19 6.48 3.96 1.50
CA ASP A 19 6.72 5.05 0.58
C ASP A 19 7.49 6.21 1.22
N LEU A 20 7.10 6.59 2.43
CA LEU A 20 7.80 7.60 3.24
C LEU A 20 9.26 7.21 3.49
N MET A 21 9.52 5.96 3.85
CA MET A 21 10.88 5.49 4.11
C MET A 21 11.70 5.33 2.82
N LYS A 22 11.11 4.81 1.75
CA LYS A 22 11.77 4.59 0.47
C LYS A 22 12.12 5.90 -0.23
N ARG A 23 11.15 6.80 -0.39
CA ARG A 23 11.31 8.07 -1.12
C ARG A 23 11.76 9.22 -0.23
N GLY A 24 11.25 9.28 1.01
CA GLY A 24 11.57 10.36 1.95
C GLY A 24 12.90 10.15 2.66
N LEU A 25 13.23 8.92 3.09
CA LEU A 25 14.48 8.60 3.79
C LEU A 25 15.53 7.93 2.91
N GLY A 26 15.17 7.50 1.69
CA GLY A 26 16.09 6.85 0.76
C GLY A 26 16.47 5.41 1.11
N LEU A 27 15.69 4.72 1.96
CA LEU A 27 16.02 3.37 2.39
C LEU A 27 15.96 2.35 1.25
N GLY A 28 16.92 1.44 1.21
CA GLY A 28 16.92 0.29 0.31
C GLY A 28 15.97 -0.83 0.78
N ASN A 29 15.67 -1.78 -0.12
CA ASN A 29 14.72 -2.87 0.19
C ASN A 29 15.19 -3.75 1.35
N ARG A 30 16.50 -3.98 1.51
CA ARG A 30 17.05 -4.71 2.66
C ARG A 30 16.88 -3.98 3.99
N GLU A 31 16.98 -2.65 3.99
CA GLU A 31 16.76 -1.84 5.19
C GLU A 31 15.27 -1.86 5.56
N LEU A 32 14.39 -1.74 4.56
CA LEU A 32 12.94 -1.86 4.73
C LEU A 32 12.56 -3.24 5.27
N GLU A 33 13.10 -4.32 4.71
CA GLU A 33 12.92 -5.69 5.22
C GLU A 33 13.19 -5.76 6.73
N GLN A 34 14.32 -5.19 7.17
CA GLN A 34 14.70 -5.20 8.57
C GLN A 34 13.73 -4.39 9.43
N VAL A 35 13.36 -3.17 9.00
CA VAL A 35 12.41 -2.32 9.71
C VAL A 35 11.07 -3.03 9.94
N TYR A 36 10.48 -3.61 8.89
CA TYR A 36 9.19 -4.31 9.02
C TYR A 36 9.30 -5.58 9.87
N LYS A 37 10.40 -6.32 9.77
CA LYS A 37 10.66 -7.49 10.64
C LYS A 37 10.81 -7.12 12.11
N ASP A 38 11.40 -5.98 12.41
CA ASP A 38 11.57 -5.50 13.79
C ASP A 38 10.24 -4.95 14.34
N TRP A 39 9.50 -4.15 13.58
CA TRP A 39 8.16 -3.69 13.97
C TRP A 39 7.20 -4.86 14.25
N ASN A 40 7.28 -5.94 13.47
CA ASN A 40 6.47 -7.13 13.73
C ASN A 40 6.80 -7.82 15.07
N LYS A 41 8.00 -7.62 15.62
CA LYS A 41 8.41 -8.13 16.95
C LYS A 41 8.12 -7.14 18.08
N GLU A 42 8.06 -5.85 17.79
CA GLU A 42 8.00 -4.76 18.77
C GLU A 42 6.57 -4.25 19.07
N GLY A 43 5.55 -5.02 18.72
CA GLY A 43 4.16 -4.74 19.12
C GLY A 43 3.21 -4.36 17.98
N LEU A 44 3.70 -4.23 16.74
CA LEU A 44 2.85 -4.19 15.53
C LEU A 44 2.66 -5.60 14.95
N THR A 45 2.66 -6.63 15.79
CA THR A 45 2.62 -8.02 15.36
C THR A 45 1.33 -8.34 14.62
N GLY A 46 1.46 -8.82 13.38
CA GLY A 46 0.32 -9.24 12.58
C GLY A 46 0.74 -9.79 11.22
N TYR A 47 -0.14 -10.59 10.62
CA TYR A 47 0.16 -11.28 9.36
C TYR A 47 0.55 -10.32 8.23
N LEU A 48 -0.11 -9.16 8.11
CA LEU A 48 0.24 -8.16 7.10
C LEU A 48 1.66 -7.58 7.30
N MET A 49 2.10 -7.41 8.55
CA MET A 49 3.44 -6.93 8.86
C MET A 49 4.51 -7.99 8.57
N GLU A 50 4.23 -9.24 8.94
CA GLU A 50 5.06 -10.40 8.62
C GLU A 50 5.31 -10.51 7.12
N ILE A 51 4.26 -10.60 6.31
CA ILE A 51 4.41 -10.76 4.85
C ILE A 51 5.05 -9.52 4.21
N THR A 52 4.85 -8.32 4.76
CA THR A 52 5.48 -7.10 4.24
C THR A 52 7.00 -7.17 4.43
N GLY A 53 7.47 -7.61 5.60
CA GLY A 53 8.90 -7.86 5.80
C GLY A 53 9.45 -8.91 4.84
N GLU A 54 8.71 -9.98 4.58
CA GLU A 54 9.14 -11.03 3.65
C GLU A 54 9.19 -10.58 2.18
N ILE A 55 8.27 -9.70 1.74
CA ILE A 55 8.17 -9.24 0.35
C ILE A 55 9.48 -8.62 -0.15
N PHE A 56 10.16 -7.83 0.70
CA PHE A 56 11.39 -7.15 0.32
C PHE A 56 12.57 -8.09 0.05
N GLY A 57 12.54 -9.32 0.61
CA GLY A 57 13.55 -10.34 0.36
C GLY A 57 13.30 -11.17 -0.91
N ARG A 58 12.16 -10.97 -1.61
CA ARG A 58 11.78 -11.78 -2.77
C ARG A 58 12.47 -11.29 -4.04
N LYS A 59 13.08 -12.23 -4.75
CA LYS A 59 13.67 -12.00 -6.07
C LYS A 59 12.72 -12.44 -7.18
N ASP A 60 12.72 -11.70 -8.27
CA ASP A 60 12.13 -12.15 -9.53
C ASP A 60 12.98 -13.31 -10.10
N PRO A 61 12.37 -14.49 -10.36
CA PRO A 61 13.10 -15.64 -10.89
C PRO A 61 13.73 -15.39 -12.27
N GLU A 62 13.16 -14.50 -13.09
CA GLU A 62 13.63 -14.23 -14.44
C GLU A 62 14.73 -13.16 -14.46
N THR A 63 14.51 -12.04 -13.77
CA THR A 63 15.44 -10.90 -13.79
C THR A 63 16.46 -10.90 -12.65
N GLN A 64 16.25 -11.70 -11.61
CA GLN A 64 17.04 -11.73 -10.36
C GLN A 64 17.08 -10.40 -9.57
N LYS A 65 16.25 -9.43 -9.97
CA LYS A 65 16.05 -8.16 -9.25
C LYS A 65 15.08 -8.34 -8.08
N ASP A 66 14.97 -7.32 -7.24
CA ASP A 66 13.96 -7.30 -6.18
C ASP A 66 12.57 -7.28 -6.80
N LEU A 67 11.76 -8.30 -6.52
CA LEU A 67 10.46 -8.51 -7.18
C LEU A 67 9.53 -7.32 -6.97
N ILE A 68 9.56 -6.70 -5.78
CA ILE A 68 8.72 -5.56 -5.44
C ILE A 68 8.91 -4.36 -6.37
N ASP A 69 10.11 -4.16 -6.90
CA ASP A 69 10.44 -3.02 -7.78
C ASP A 69 10.01 -3.27 -9.23
N GLU A 70 9.74 -4.53 -9.60
CA GLU A 70 9.28 -4.91 -10.94
C GLU A 70 7.74 -5.05 -11.01
N ILE A 71 7.04 -4.98 -9.86
CA ILE A 71 5.57 -5.03 -9.82
C ILE A 71 4.98 -3.69 -10.26
N LYS A 72 4.04 -3.73 -11.22
CA LYS A 72 3.26 -2.56 -11.62
C LYS A 72 2.48 -2.00 -10.42
N GLY A 73 2.71 -0.72 -10.08
CA GLY A 73 2.00 0.00 -9.02
C GLY A 73 0.55 0.35 -9.36
N ALA A 74 -0.27 -0.66 -9.64
CA ALA A 74 -1.70 -0.56 -9.92
C ALA A 74 -2.45 -1.64 -9.13
N ALA A 75 -3.12 -1.22 -8.05
CA ALA A 75 -3.79 -2.11 -7.13
C ALA A 75 -5.19 -2.47 -7.62
N ALA A 76 -5.38 -3.74 -8.00
CA ALA A 76 -6.71 -4.28 -8.30
C ALA A 76 -7.56 -4.42 -7.02
N GLN A 77 -8.88 -4.40 -7.19
CA GLN A 77 -9.85 -4.69 -6.13
C GLN A 77 -11.06 -5.47 -6.65
N LYS A 78 -11.67 -6.28 -5.80
CA LYS A 78 -12.88 -7.08 -6.10
C LYS A 78 -14.18 -6.41 -5.62
N GLY A 79 -14.11 -5.15 -5.19
CA GLY A 79 -15.26 -4.36 -4.70
C GLY A 79 -15.61 -4.55 -3.22
N THR A 80 -15.17 -5.61 -2.56
CA THR A 80 -15.57 -5.90 -1.17
C THR A 80 -15.09 -4.89 -0.13
N GLY A 81 -13.97 -4.20 -0.37
CA GLY A 81 -13.50 -3.08 0.44
C GLY A 81 -14.37 -1.83 0.22
N MET A 82 -14.72 -1.54 -1.05
CA MET A 82 -15.59 -0.43 -1.45
C MET A 82 -16.98 -0.53 -0.81
N TRP A 83 -17.58 -1.71 -0.73
CA TRP A 83 -18.87 -1.91 -0.06
C TRP A 83 -18.86 -1.47 1.42
N THR A 84 -17.70 -1.50 2.09
CA THR A 84 -17.60 -1.00 3.48
C THR A 84 -17.77 0.51 3.53
N SER A 85 -17.12 1.25 2.63
CA SER A 85 -17.28 2.69 2.49
C SER A 85 -18.71 3.08 2.08
N GLU A 86 -19.30 2.36 1.12
CA GLU A 86 -20.68 2.60 0.69
C GLU A 86 -21.67 2.46 1.86
N SER A 87 -21.61 1.34 2.58
CA SER A 87 -22.48 1.13 3.75
C SER A 87 -22.23 2.16 4.86
N ALA A 88 -20.98 2.59 5.07
CA ALA A 88 -20.67 3.62 6.07
C ALA A 88 -21.31 4.97 5.69
N MET A 89 -21.28 5.35 4.41
CA MET A 89 -21.93 6.56 3.90
C MET A 89 -23.46 6.48 4.04
N GLU A 90 -24.08 5.34 3.69
CA GLU A 90 -25.52 5.12 3.87
C GLU A 90 -25.96 5.27 5.34
N LEU A 91 -25.14 4.76 6.26
CA LEU A 91 -25.38 4.82 7.70
C LEU A 91 -24.95 6.16 8.33
N SER A 92 -24.36 7.07 7.57
CA SER A 92 -23.77 8.32 8.08
C SER A 92 -22.73 8.09 9.19
N VAL A 93 -21.93 7.02 9.07
CA VAL A 93 -20.84 6.68 10.00
C VAL A 93 -19.50 7.01 9.33
N PRO A 94 -18.63 7.82 9.97
CA PRO A 94 -17.36 8.20 9.36
C PRO A 94 -16.34 7.05 9.37
N THR A 95 -15.83 6.66 8.20
CA THR A 95 -14.75 5.67 8.02
C THR A 95 -13.60 6.18 7.14
N PRO A 96 -13.04 7.38 7.42
CA PRO A 96 -12.16 8.07 6.49
C PRO A 96 -10.92 7.27 6.08
N THR A 97 -10.34 6.47 6.98
CA THR A 97 -9.17 5.63 6.67
C THR A 97 -9.48 4.56 5.62
N ILE A 98 -10.67 3.96 5.68
CA ILE A 98 -11.11 2.95 4.70
C ILE A 98 -11.43 3.64 3.37
N ASP A 99 -12.09 4.80 3.42
CA ASP A 99 -12.48 5.57 2.24
C ASP A 99 -11.24 6.00 1.43
N VAL A 100 -10.21 6.49 2.13
CA VAL A 100 -8.92 6.85 1.52
C VAL A 100 -8.23 5.61 0.94
N ALA A 101 -8.25 4.47 1.62
CA ALA A 101 -7.65 3.25 1.07
C ALA A 101 -8.31 2.79 -0.23
N VAL A 102 -9.64 2.92 -0.34
CA VAL A 102 -10.37 2.65 -1.60
C VAL A 102 -9.99 3.68 -2.67
N ALA A 103 -9.96 4.96 -2.32
CA ALA A 103 -9.60 6.05 -3.24
C ALA A 103 -8.17 5.90 -3.79
N MET A 104 -7.21 5.52 -2.94
CA MET A 104 -5.81 5.33 -3.34
C MET A 104 -5.62 4.16 -4.30
N ARG A 105 -6.39 3.08 -4.13
CA ARG A 105 -6.43 1.98 -5.13
C ARG A 105 -6.97 2.47 -6.46
N ASN A 106 -8.07 3.23 -6.46
CA ASN A 106 -8.62 3.82 -7.67
C ASN A 106 -7.64 4.79 -8.35
N LEU A 107 -6.90 5.59 -7.58
CA LEU A 107 -5.86 6.48 -8.11
C LEU A 107 -4.70 5.69 -8.75
N SER A 108 -4.33 4.56 -8.15
CA SER A 108 -3.21 3.75 -8.64
C SER A 108 -3.44 3.20 -10.05
N VAL A 109 -4.69 2.90 -10.44
CA VAL A 109 -5.02 2.37 -11.77
C VAL A 109 -5.02 3.44 -12.87
N LEU A 110 -5.13 4.73 -12.50
CA LEU A 110 -5.02 5.88 -13.41
C LEU A 110 -3.55 6.17 -13.79
N HIS A 111 -2.85 5.13 -14.24
CA HIS A 111 -1.40 5.17 -14.48
C HIS A 111 -1.00 6.21 -15.52
N ASP A 112 -1.76 6.29 -16.62
CA ASP A 112 -1.42 7.14 -17.75
C ASP A 112 -1.69 8.61 -17.39
N GLU A 113 -2.80 8.89 -16.71
CA GLU A 113 -3.11 10.20 -16.17
C GLU A 113 -2.07 10.66 -15.14
N ARG A 114 -1.63 9.76 -14.24
CA ARG A 114 -0.56 10.08 -13.28
C ARG A 114 0.77 10.36 -13.98
N SER A 115 1.09 9.64 -15.04
CA SER A 115 2.32 9.85 -15.82
C SER A 115 2.32 11.20 -16.53
N ILE A 116 1.18 11.57 -17.13
CA ILE A 116 0.98 12.89 -17.73
C ILE A 116 1.07 13.98 -16.65
N ALA A 117 0.41 13.80 -15.50
CA ALA A 117 0.44 14.77 -14.41
C ALA A 117 1.88 14.97 -13.87
N ASN A 118 2.63 13.89 -13.67
CA ASN A 118 4.02 13.96 -13.19
C ASN A 118 4.96 14.74 -14.13
N SER A 119 4.64 14.78 -15.42
CA SER A 119 5.44 15.53 -16.42
C SER A 119 5.08 17.02 -16.48
N ASN A 120 3.91 17.41 -15.95
CA ASN A 120 3.35 18.75 -16.12
C ASN A 120 3.18 19.53 -14.80
N LEU A 121 3.14 18.83 -13.67
CA LEU A 121 3.05 19.47 -12.35
C LEU A 121 4.46 19.76 -11.82
N PRO A 122 4.67 20.91 -11.15
CA PRO A 122 5.94 21.21 -10.53
C PRO A 122 6.25 20.17 -9.43
N VAL A 123 7.51 19.73 -9.36
CA VAL A 123 8.01 19.00 -8.19
C VAL A 123 8.10 20.01 -7.05
N LEU A 124 7.35 19.78 -5.97
CA LEU A 124 7.42 20.56 -4.73
C LEU A 124 8.75 20.34 -4.01
#